data_AF-Q8RQ57-F1
#
_entry.id   AF-Q8RQ57-F1
#
_cell.length_a   1.000
_cell.length_b   1.000
_cell.length_c   1.000
_cell.angle_alpha   90.00
_cell.angle_beta   90.00
_cell.angle_gamma   90.00
#
_symmetry.space_group_name_H-M   'P 1'
#
loop_
_entity.id
_entity.type
_entity.pdbx_description
1 polymer ?
#
loop_
_entity_poly.entity_id
_entity_poly.type
_entity_poly.pdbx_seq_one_letter_code
_entity_poly.pdbx_strand_id
1 'polypeptide(L)'
;MKEKYLYHVTVTTGHANKSPRSEVSADTSALLAPWIDDMFNGVLRAVFDTDYACKCIHHNAKYAAFEIVRLDDALNHTPLIRFSVCRHSSRKEPAWAMVDGAGEPPNVPFCAVKIYQNNVTITDMLNMPLFADLERCIAWAYIDRRGVK
;
A
#
# COMPACT_ATOMS: atom_id res chain seq x y z
N MET A 1 2.33 21.51 -17.24
CA MET A 1 3.11 20.72 -16.27
C MET A 1 2.92 19.24 -16.59
N LYS A 2 3.95 18.40 -16.50
CA LYS A 2 3.78 16.95 -16.64
C LYS A 2 3.00 16.42 -15.43
N GLU A 3 2.00 15.57 -15.68
CA GLU A 3 1.24 14.93 -14.60
C GLU A 3 2.15 14.05 -13.74
N LYS A 4 2.03 14.18 -12.42
CA LYS A 4 2.75 13.34 -11.47
C LYS A 4 2.10 11.96 -11.45
N TYR A 5 2.90 10.91 -11.50
CA TYR A 5 2.44 9.52 -11.39
C TYR A 5 3.34 8.73 -10.45
N LEU A 6 2.85 7.60 -9.96
CA LEU A 6 3.65 6.58 -9.29
C LEU A 6 3.63 5.28 -10.11
N TYR A 7 4.71 4.49 -10.00
CA TYR A 7 4.74 3.14 -10.55
C TYR A 7 4.02 2.19 -9.58
N HIS A 8 2.93 1.58 -10.01
CA HIS A 8 2.20 0.57 -9.25
C HIS A 8 2.54 -0.81 -9.79
N VAL A 9 3.28 -1.62 -9.04
CA VAL A 9 3.84 -2.88 -9.52
C VAL A 9 3.50 -4.03 -8.58
N THR A 10 2.85 -5.06 -9.10
CA THR A 10 2.57 -6.29 -8.36
C THR A 10 3.64 -7.33 -8.70
N VAL A 11 4.53 -7.62 -7.76
CA VAL A 11 5.69 -8.49 -7.99
C VAL A 11 5.29 -9.94 -8.22
N THR A 12 4.17 -10.36 -7.63
CA THR A 12 3.67 -11.74 -7.72
C THR A 12 3.13 -12.07 -9.12
N THR A 13 2.56 -11.09 -9.82
CA THR A 13 1.93 -11.30 -11.14
C THR A 13 2.70 -10.62 -12.28
N GLY A 14 3.67 -9.77 -11.96
CA GLY A 14 4.37 -8.92 -12.93
C GLY A 14 3.53 -7.77 -13.46
N HIS A 15 2.30 -7.57 -12.96
CA HIS A 15 1.45 -6.47 -13.41
C HIS A 15 2.08 -5.13 -13.02
N ALA A 16 2.13 -4.20 -13.97
CA ALA A 16 2.67 -2.87 -13.75
C ALA A 16 1.80 -1.82 -14.42
N ASN A 17 1.47 -0.77 -13.68
CA ASN A 17 0.74 0.39 -14.18
C ASN A 17 1.41 1.70 -13.73
N LYS A 18 1.20 2.77 -14.48
CA LYS A 18 1.47 4.13 -14.00
C LYS A 18 0.16 4.68 -13.46
N SER A 19 0.07 4.87 -12.14
CA SER A 19 -1.07 5.50 -11.50
C SER A 19 -0.84 7.02 -11.49
N PRO A 20 -1.63 7.84 -12.22
CA PRO A 20 -1.55 9.28 -12.10
C PRO A 20 -2.07 9.78 -10.75
N ARG A 21 -1.54 10.92 -10.28
CA ARG A 21 -1.96 11.56 -9.03
C ARG A 21 -3.44 11.94 -9.07
N SER A 22 -3.98 12.26 -10.24
CA SER A 22 -5.38 12.65 -10.42
C SER A 22 -6.38 11.53 -10.13
N GLU A 23 -5.95 10.26 -10.05
CA GLU A 23 -6.83 9.12 -9.70
C GLU A 23 -7.35 9.17 -8.25
N VAL A 24 -6.69 9.93 -7.38
CA VAL A 24 -7.08 10.06 -5.97
C VAL A 24 -7.50 11.50 -5.72
N SER A 25 -8.73 11.75 -5.28
CA SER A 25 -9.18 13.12 -4.99
C SER A 25 -8.42 13.71 -3.79
N ALA A 26 -8.39 15.04 -3.70
CA ALA A 26 -7.82 15.71 -2.53
C ALA A 26 -8.57 15.34 -1.24
N ASP A 27 -9.90 15.18 -1.33
CA ASP A 27 -10.76 14.78 -0.22
C ASP A 27 -10.42 13.37 0.28
N THR A 28 -10.20 12.42 -0.63
CA THR A 28 -9.76 11.07 -0.26
C THR A 28 -8.39 11.10 0.42
N SER A 29 -7.44 11.90 -0.09
CA SER A 29 -6.14 12.06 0.56
C SER A 29 -6.25 12.67 1.96
N ALA A 30 -7.13 13.66 2.15
CA ALA A 30 -7.37 14.29 3.44
C ALA A 30 -8.02 13.31 4.43
N LEU A 31 -8.96 12.48 3.96
CA LEU A 31 -9.62 11.45 4.75
C LEU A 31 -8.64 10.35 5.22
N LEU A 32 -7.69 9.98 4.36
CA LEU A 32 -6.71 8.93 4.65
C LEU A 32 -5.49 9.41 5.42
N ALA A 33 -5.23 10.72 5.50
CA ALA A 33 -4.08 11.24 6.23
C ALA A 33 -4.09 10.83 7.73
N PRO A 34 -5.22 10.96 8.47
CA PRO A 34 -5.33 10.43 9.83
C PRO A 34 -5.19 8.91 9.91
N TRP A 35 -5.67 8.16 8.90
CA TRP A 35 -5.52 6.70 8.88
C TRP A 35 -4.06 6.29 8.81
N ILE A 36 -3.24 7.05 8.07
CA ILE A 36 -1.79 6.81 8.03
C ILE A 36 -1.16 7.07 9.40
N ASP A 37 -1.61 8.12 10.12
CA ASP A 37 -1.15 8.37 11.50
C ASP A 37 -1.51 7.24 12.44
N ASP A 38 -2.77 6.80 12.39
CA ASP A 38 -3.25 5.65 13.16
C ASP A 38 -2.39 4.42 12.89
N MET A 39 -2.19 4.07 11.62
CA MET A 39 -1.37 2.92 11.24
C MET A 39 0.09 3.06 11.68
N PHE A 40 0.71 4.24 11.58
CA PHE A 40 2.07 4.49 12.07
C PHE A 40 2.18 4.34 13.59
N ASN A 41 1.11 4.62 14.33
CA ASN A 41 1.02 4.38 15.77
C ASN A 41 0.61 2.94 16.12
N GLY A 42 0.56 2.03 15.14
CA GLY A 42 0.21 0.63 15.34
C GLY A 42 -1.29 0.35 15.41
N VAL A 43 -2.14 1.35 15.13
CA VAL A 43 -3.60 1.18 15.10
C VAL A 43 -4.03 0.58 13.76
N LEU A 44 -4.78 -0.51 13.83
CA LEU A 44 -5.35 -1.20 12.69
C LEU A 44 -6.55 -0.41 12.11
N ARG A 45 -6.67 -0.31 10.79
CA ARG A 45 -7.79 0.37 10.11
C ARG A 45 -8.64 -0.62 9.34
N ALA A 46 -9.89 -0.79 9.77
CA ALA A 46 -10.86 -1.64 9.07
C ALA A 46 -11.14 -1.12 7.65
N VAL A 47 -11.30 -2.04 6.70
CA VAL A 47 -11.64 -1.77 5.29
C VAL A 47 -12.73 -2.76 4.84
N PHE A 48 -13.61 -2.34 3.93
CA PHE A 48 -14.67 -3.16 3.33
C PHE A 48 -15.49 -3.97 4.35
N ASP A 49 -16.32 -3.30 5.14
CA ASP A 49 -17.31 -3.94 6.03
C ASP A 49 -16.74 -4.83 7.15
N THR A 50 -15.52 -4.50 7.61
CA THR A 50 -14.83 -4.98 8.83
C THR A 50 -14.15 -6.34 8.79
N ASP A 51 -14.38 -7.17 7.77
CA ASP A 51 -13.68 -8.46 7.61
C ASP A 51 -12.20 -8.30 7.22
N TYR A 52 -11.81 -7.09 6.81
CA TYR A 52 -10.47 -6.77 6.39
C TYR A 52 -9.95 -5.56 7.13
N ALA A 53 -8.62 -5.48 7.23
CA ALA A 53 -7.99 -4.29 7.74
C ALA A 53 -6.62 -4.02 7.12
N CYS A 54 -6.18 -2.78 7.23
CA CYS A 54 -4.85 -2.33 6.83
C CYS A 54 -4.05 -1.91 8.06
N LYS A 55 -2.78 -2.33 8.12
CA LYS A 55 -1.81 -1.93 9.15
C LYS A 55 -0.50 -1.49 8.52
N CYS A 56 0.25 -0.65 9.22
CA CYS A 56 1.64 -0.38 8.89
C CYS A 56 2.55 -1.44 9.54
N ILE A 57 3.55 -1.91 8.80
CA ILE A 57 4.59 -2.82 9.31
C ILE A 57 5.97 -2.16 9.38
N HIS A 58 6.18 -1.08 8.62
CA HIS A 58 7.39 -0.28 8.66
C HIS A 58 7.09 1.12 8.15
N HIS A 59 7.67 2.15 8.76
CA HIS A 59 7.64 3.49 8.19
C HIS A 59 8.84 4.34 8.59
N ASN A 60 9.15 5.30 7.75
CA ASN A 60 9.99 6.45 8.03
C ASN A 60 9.65 7.56 7.04
N ALA A 61 10.41 8.66 7.03
CA ALA A 61 10.14 9.78 6.12
C ALA A 61 10.34 9.47 4.62
N LYS A 62 10.98 8.34 4.25
CA LYS A 62 11.41 8.03 2.88
C LYS A 62 10.64 6.87 2.24
N TYR A 63 10.19 5.90 3.04
CA TYR A 63 9.32 4.82 2.59
C TYR A 63 8.48 4.26 3.75
N ALA A 64 7.37 3.63 3.41
CA ALA A 64 6.51 2.90 4.35
C ALA A 64 6.06 1.58 3.72
N ALA A 65 5.71 0.61 4.55
CA ALA A 65 5.16 -0.66 4.14
C ALA A 65 3.94 -1.00 4.99
N PHE A 66 2.95 -1.56 4.34
CA PHE A 66 1.64 -1.85 4.88
C PHE A 66 1.24 -3.28 4.54
N GLU A 67 0.31 -3.83 5.31
CA GLU A 67 -0.32 -5.11 5.04
C GLU A 67 -1.84 -4.97 5.09
N ILE A 68 -2.51 -5.51 4.06
CA ILE A 68 -3.94 -5.78 4.09
C ILE A 68 -4.09 -7.21 4.62
N VAL A 69 -4.89 -7.34 5.68
CA VAL A 69 -5.13 -8.61 6.38
C VAL A 69 -6.61 -8.92 6.38
N ARG A 70 -6.95 -10.20 6.31
CA ARG A 70 -8.28 -10.71 6.66
C ARG A 70 -8.33 -10.98 8.16
N LEU A 71 -9.45 -10.62 8.79
CA LEU A 71 -9.77 -10.88 10.18
C LEU A 71 -10.67 -12.12 10.28
N ASP A 72 -10.47 -12.93 11.31
CA ASP A 72 -11.43 -13.98 11.70
C ASP A 72 -12.23 -13.55 12.93
N ASP A 73 -13.18 -14.38 13.36
CA ASP A 73 -14.03 -14.10 14.54
C ASP A 73 -13.23 -13.90 15.84
N ALA A 74 -12.00 -14.42 15.90
CA ALA A 74 -11.07 -14.25 17.01
C ALA A 74 -10.10 -13.07 16.80
N LEU A 75 -10.32 -12.26 15.75
CA LEU A 75 -9.48 -11.13 15.34
C LEU A 75 -8.04 -11.52 15.01
N ASN A 76 -7.77 -12.77 14.62
CA ASN A 76 -6.48 -13.14 14.08
C ASN A 76 -6.28 -12.53 12.70
N HIS A 77 -5.04 -12.15 12.41
CA HIS A 77 -4.68 -11.47 11.16
C HIS A 77 -4.06 -12.45 10.17
N THR A 78 -4.75 -12.73 9.07
CA THR A 78 -4.17 -13.46 7.94
C THR A 78 -3.68 -12.46 6.88
N PRO A 79 -2.37 -12.33 6.62
CA PRO A 79 -1.86 -11.41 5.60
C PRO A 79 -2.28 -11.83 4.19
N LEU A 80 -2.93 -10.94 3.45
CA LEU A 80 -3.33 -11.19 2.06
C LEU A 80 -2.42 -10.47 1.09
N ILE A 81 -2.11 -9.21 1.40
CA ILE A 81 -1.31 -8.34 0.56
C ILE A 81 -0.32 -7.60 1.45
N ARG A 82 0.92 -7.50 0.99
CA ARG A 82 1.89 -6.54 1.51
C ARG A 82 2.23 -5.56 0.41
N PHE A 83 2.23 -4.27 0.72
CA PHE A 83 2.68 -3.27 -0.23
C PHE A 83 3.65 -2.27 0.42
N SER A 84 4.62 -1.81 -0.36
CA SER A 84 5.59 -0.82 0.05
C SER A 84 5.54 0.40 -0.86
N VAL A 85 5.58 1.58 -0.24
CA VAL A 85 5.48 2.86 -0.92
C VAL A 85 6.77 3.62 -0.71
N CYS A 86 7.52 3.84 -1.79
CA CYS A 86 8.81 4.53 -1.77
C CYS A 86 8.71 5.87 -2.50
N ARG A 87 9.16 6.94 -1.84
CA ARG A 87 9.18 8.29 -2.42
C ARG A 87 10.57 8.90 -2.56
N HIS A 88 11.63 8.16 -2.18
CA HIS A 88 13.00 8.66 -2.20
C HIS A 88 13.96 7.62 -2.78
N SER A 89 14.77 8.03 -3.77
CA SER A 89 15.66 7.14 -4.53
C SER A 89 16.63 6.34 -3.66
N SER A 90 17.17 6.96 -2.60
CA SER A 90 18.10 6.31 -1.66
C SER A 90 17.49 5.15 -0.84
N ARG A 91 16.19 4.89 -0.97
CA ARG A 91 15.48 3.81 -0.26
C ARG A 91 14.72 2.87 -1.21
N LYS A 92 15.01 2.90 -2.52
CA LYS A 92 14.40 1.99 -3.50
C LYS A 92 14.63 0.53 -3.12
N GLU A 93 15.88 0.14 -2.88
CA GLU A 93 16.26 -1.24 -2.55
C GLU A 93 15.57 -1.75 -1.27
N PRO A 94 15.67 -1.07 -0.10
CA PRO A 94 14.95 -1.51 1.09
C PRO A 94 13.43 -1.62 0.90
N ALA A 95 12.80 -0.65 0.22
CA ALA A 95 11.36 -0.67 -0.01
C ALA A 95 10.95 -1.83 -0.93
N TRP A 96 11.74 -2.11 -1.97
CA TRP A 96 11.52 -3.23 -2.89
C TRP A 96 11.67 -4.60 -2.21
N ALA A 97 12.67 -4.72 -1.33
CA ALA A 97 12.89 -5.92 -0.54
C ALA A 97 11.72 -6.25 0.41
N MET A 98 10.95 -5.25 0.87
CA MET A 98 9.79 -5.49 1.75
C MET A 98 8.75 -6.42 1.13
N VAL A 99 8.64 -6.41 -0.21
CA VAL A 99 7.68 -7.23 -0.97
C VAL A 99 8.37 -8.40 -1.68
N ASP A 100 9.60 -8.72 -1.32
CA ASP A 100 10.42 -9.76 -1.98
C ASP A 100 10.59 -9.52 -3.49
N GLY A 101 10.67 -8.25 -3.89
CA GLY A 101 10.87 -7.88 -5.28
C GLY A 101 12.22 -8.36 -5.81
N ALA A 102 12.23 -8.99 -6.99
CA ALA A 102 13.44 -9.43 -7.67
C ALA A 102 13.94 -8.38 -8.69
N GLY A 103 15.25 -8.34 -8.93
CA GLY A 103 15.86 -7.43 -9.89
C GLY A 103 15.77 -5.95 -9.48
N GLU A 104 15.84 -5.07 -10.47
CA GLU A 104 15.91 -3.62 -10.25
C GLU A 104 14.56 -3.00 -9.85
N PRO A 105 14.51 -2.20 -8.77
CA PRO A 105 13.28 -1.54 -8.35
C PRO A 105 12.83 -0.44 -9.33
N PRO A 106 11.50 -0.20 -9.47
CA PRO A 106 10.96 0.88 -10.30
C PRO A 106 11.46 2.26 -9.88
N ASN A 107 11.42 3.24 -10.79
CA ASN A 107 11.72 4.62 -10.45
C ASN A 107 10.76 5.16 -9.37
N VAL A 108 11.22 6.10 -8.54
CA VAL A 108 10.38 6.72 -7.51
C VAL A 108 9.50 7.84 -8.09
N PRO A 109 8.30 8.07 -7.54
CA PRO A 109 7.67 7.26 -6.49
C PRO A 109 7.11 5.94 -7.03
N PHE A 110 7.09 4.90 -6.19
CA PHE A 110 6.45 3.62 -6.51
C PHE A 110 5.65 3.07 -5.34
N CYS A 111 4.62 2.27 -5.69
CA CYS A 111 3.91 1.34 -4.82
C CYS A 111 4.21 -0.07 -5.35
N ALA A 112 4.94 -0.87 -4.58
CA ALA A 112 5.25 -2.25 -4.93
C ALA A 112 4.38 -3.18 -4.07
N VAL A 113 3.84 -4.24 -4.66
CA VAL A 113 2.78 -5.05 -4.05
C VAL A 113 3.13 -6.53 -4.18
N LYS A 114 3.01 -7.27 -3.08
CA LYS A 114 3.08 -8.73 -3.02
C LYS A 114 1.72 -9.27 -2.57
N ILE A 115 1.22 -10.27 -3.29
CA ILE A 115 0.04 -11.02 -2.92
C ILE A 115 0.49 -12.35 -2.30
N TYR A 116 0.00 -12.68 -1.10
CA TYR A 116 0.24 -13.96 -0.44
C TYR A 116 -0.73 -15.01 -1.01
N GLN A 117 -0.42 -15.55 -2.19
CA GLN A 117 -1.31 -16.45 -2.93
C GLN A 117 -1.84 -17.63 -2.09
N ASN A 118 -1.03 -18.19 -1.19
CA ASN A 118 -1.44 -19.31 -0.32
C ASN A 118 -2.45 -18.92 0.77
N ASN A 119 -2.61 -17.62 1.06
CA ASN A 119 -3.53 -17.11 2.07
C ASN A 119 -4.85 -16.61 1.47
N VAL A 120 -4.87 -16.43 0.14
CA VAL A 120 -5.99 -15.87 -0.63
C VAL A 120 -7.01 -16.96 -0.95
N THR A 121 -8.26 -16.68 -0.61
CA THR A 121 -9.47 -17.45 -0.90
C THR A 121 -10.23 -16.82 -2.08
N ILE A 122 -11.25 -17.51 -2.58
CA ILE A 122 -12.12 -16.99 -3.66
C ILE A 122 -12.78 -15.67 -3.26
N THR A 123 -13.23 -15.54 -2.01
CA THR A 123 -13.87 -14.31 -1.53
C THR A 123 -12.89 -13.13 -1.56
N ASP A 124 -11.64 -13.32 -1.16
CA ASP A 124 -10.65 -12.24 -1.24
C ASP A 124 -10.32 -11.89 -2.69
N MET A 125 -10.30 -12.89 -3.59
CA MET A 125 -10.07 -12.65 -5.02
C MET A 125 -11.12 -11.72 -5.62
N LEU A 126 -12.39 -11.85 -5.21
CA LEU A 126 -13.46 -10.95 -5.65
C LEU A 126 -13.25 -9.50 -5.15
N ASN A 127 -12.52 -9.32 -4.04
CA ASN A 127 -12.18 -8.02 -3.46
C ASN A 127 -10.84 -7.44 -3.96
N MET A 128 -10.09 -8.15 -4.82
CA MET A 128 -8.79 -7.66 -5.33
C MET A 128 -8.84 -6.29 -6.00
N PRO A 129 -9.88 -5.93 -6.79
CA PRO A 129 -9.99 -4.57 -7.33
C PRO A 129 -10.09 -3.50 -6.24
N LEU A 130 -10.77 -3.80 -5.14
CA LEU A 130 -10.91 -2.91 -3.99
C LEU A 130 -9.58 -2.80 -3.22
N PHE A 131 -8.85 -3.90 -3.05
CA PHE A 131 -7.51 -3.86 -2.46
C PHE A 131 -6.53 -3.03 -3.28
N ALA A 132 -6.54 -3.19 -4.60
CA ALA A 132 -5.69 -2.39 -5.49
C ALA A 132 -6.04 -0.90 -5.43
N ASP A 133 -7.33 -0.54 -5.30
CA ASP A 133 -7.73 0.86 -5.10
C ASP A 133 -7.26 1.40 -3.74
N LEU A 134 -7.38 0.61 -2.67
CA LEU A 134 -6.90 0.96 -1.34
C LEU A 134 -5.38 1.18 -1.31
N GLU A 135 -4.60 0.26 -1.89
CA GLU A 135 -3.14 0.37 -2.04
C GLU A 135 -2.76 1.70 -2.68
N ARG A 136 -3.39 2.02 -3.81
CA ARG A 136 -3.19 3.29 -4.53
C ARG A 136 -3.56 4.49 -3.69
N CYS A 137 -4.72 4.47 -3.05
CA CYS A 137 -5.20 5.59 -2.23
C CYS A 137 -4.27 5.85 -1.03
N ILE A 138 -3.86 4.81 -0.31
CA ILE A 138 -2.89 4.91 0.79
C ILE A 138 -1.53 5.39 0.27
N ALA A 139 -1.06 4.86 -0.87
CA ALA A 139 0.22 5.26 -1.45
C ALA A 139 0.24 6.76 -1.78
N TRP A 140 -0.80 7.28 -2.42
CA TRP A 140 -0.88 8.70 -2.72
C TRP A 140 -1.01 9.56 -1.47
N ALA A 141 -1.87 9.17 -0.51
CA ALA A 141 -1.99 9.87 0.76
C ALA A 141 -0.65 9.94 1.52
N TYR A 142 0.13 8.86 1.53
CA TYR A 142 1.47 8.84 2.14
C TYR A 142 2.48 9.71 1.37
N ILE A 143 2.46 9.68 0.04
CA ILE A 143 3.35 10.50 -0.79
C ILE A 143 3.07 11.99 -0.59
N ASP A 144 1.81 12.38 -0.48
CA ASP A 144 1.40 13.78 -0.33
C ASP A 144 1.56 14.32 1.07
N ARG A 145 1.58 13.45 2.09
CA ARG A 145 1.93 13.86 3.44
C ARG A 145 3.32 14.49 3.42
N ARG A 146 3.35 15.81 3.60
CA ARG A 146 4.58 16.53 3.97
C ARG A 146 5.08 15.88 5.25
N GLY A 147 6.36 15.47 5.26
CA GLY A 147 6.95 14.85 6.46
C GLY A 147 6.64 15.73 7.66
N VAL A 148 6.01 15.15 8.67
CA VAL A 148 5.91 15.79 9.98
C VAL A 148 7.35 16.11 10.36
N LYS A 149 7.65 17.40 10.54
CA LYS A 149 8.97 17.87 10.94
C LYS A 149 9.30 17.33 12.33
#